data_AF-A0A5B8WGN3-F1
#
_entry.id   AF-A0A5B8WGN3-F1
#
_cell.length_a   1.000
_cell.length_b   1.000
_cell.length_c   1.000
_cell.angle_alpha   90.00
_cell.angle_beta   90.00
_cell.angle_gamma   90.00
#
_symmetry.space_group_name_H-M   'P 1'
#
loop_
_entity.id
_entity.type
_entity.pdbx_description
1 polymer ?
#
loop_
_entity_poly.entity_id
_entity_poly.type
_entity_poly.pdbx_seq_one_letter_code
_entity_poly.pdbx_strand_id
1 'polypeptide(L)'
;VMDAKRLLKEALQAAVGLPVDASIPLIGFIGRLEEQKGSDILAEAIPEFIQENVQIIVLGTGKKNMEKQLEMLEILYPGNARGVAKFNVPLAHLIIAGADFMMIPSRF
;
A
#
# COMPACT_ATOMS: atom_id res chain seq x y z
N VAL A 1 6.41 0.73 23.09
CA VAL A 1 6.12 1.39 21.78
C VAL A 1 6.22 0.41 20.63
N MET A 2 7.27 -0.41 20.53
CA MET A 2 7.43 -1.39 19.43
C MET A 2 6.32 -2.47 19.39
N ASP A 3 5.83 -2.94 20.54
CA ASP A 3 4.77 -3.97 20.58
C ASP A 3 3.42 -3.49 19.99
N ALA A 4 3.09 -2.21 20.19
CA ALA A 4 1.84 -1.64 19.70
C ALA A 4 1.83 -1.56 18.17
N LYS A 5 2.96 -1.20 17.54
CA LYS A 5 3.09 -1.15 16.08
C LYS A 5 2.92 -2.53 15.45
N ARG A 6 3.47 -3.57 16.09
CA ARG A 6 3.34 -4.97 15.65
C ARG A 6 1.86 -5.38 15.53
N LEU A 7 1.08 -5.13 16.59
CA LEU A 7 -0.36 -5.42 16.62
C LEU A 7 -1.13 -4.63 15.55
N LEU A 8 -0.78 -3.35 15.35
CA LEU A 8 -1.41 -2.50 14.33
C LEU A 8 -1.08 -2.98 12.91
N LYS A 9 0.14 -3.46 12.67
CA LYS A 9 0.56 -4.04 11.40
C LYS A 9 -0.17 -5.34 11.09
N GLU A 10 -0.26 -6.25 12.06
CA GLU A 10 -1.02 -7.50 11.91
C GLU A 10 -2.50 -7.22 11.65
N ALA A 11 -3.09 -6.24 12.35
CA ALA A 11 -4.46 -5.79 12.11
C ALA A 11 -4.64 -5.18 10.70
N LEU A 12 -3.67 -4.38 10.24
CA LEU A 12 -3.67 -3.81 8.89
C LEU A 12 -3.60 -4.89 7.82
N GLN A 13 -2.66 -5.85 7.95
CA GLN A 13 -2.52 -6.99 7.05
C GLN A 13 -3.83 -7.78 6.94
N ALA A 14 -4.46 -8.10 8.09
CA ALA A 14 -5.73 -8.79 8.14
C ALA A 14 -6.86 -7.98 7.48
N ALA A 15 -6.93 -6.67 7.74
CA ALA A 15 -7.97 -5.78 7.21
C ALA A 15 -7.99 -5.69 5.67
N VAL A 16 -6.82 -5.86 5.03
CA VAL A 16 -6.70 -5.85 3.56
C VAL A 16 -6.51 -7.25 2.95
N GLY A 17 -6.58 -8.31 3.77
CA GLY A 17 -6.44 -9.69 3.34
C GLY A 17 -5.04 -10.07 2.84
N LEU A 18 -3.99 -9.42 3.35
CA LEU A 18 -2.60 -9.86 3.18
C LEU A 18 -2.26 -10.95 4.21
N PRO A 19 -1.23 -11.80 3.95
CA PRO A 19 -0.65 -12.67 4.95
C PRO A 19 -0.29 -11.87 6.21
N VAL A 20 -0.78 -12.34 7.36
CA VAL A 20 -0.54 -11.71 8.66
C VAL A 20 0.80 -12.22 9.18
N ASP A 21 1.83 -11.40 9.05
CA ASP A 21 3.18 -11.66 9.54
C ASP A 21 3.87 -10.33 9.79
N ALA A 22 4.07 -10.00 11.07
CA ALA A 22 4.71 -8.75 11.45
C ALA A 22 6.20 -8.65 11.07
N SER A 23 6.86 -9.76 10.70
CA SER A 23 8.25 -9.76 10.25
C SER A 23 8.42 -9.27 8.82
N ILE A 24 7.39 -9.38 7.97
CA ILE A 24 7.42 -8.95 6.57
C ILE A 24 7.29 -7.43 6.49
N PRO A 25 8.28 -6.66 6.00
CA PRO A 25 8.16 -5.21 5.88
C PRO A 25 6.92 -4.77 5.10
N LEU A 26 6.22 -3.74 5.59
CA LEU A 26 5.02 -3.21 4.94
C LEU A 26 5.19 -1.75 4.53
N ILE A 27 5.00 -1.49 3.24
CA ILE A 27 5.02 -0.16 2.62
C ILE A 27 3.59 0.36 2.47
N GLY A 28 3.33 1.59 2.91
CA GLY A 28 2.07 2.28 2.74
C GLY A 28 2.18 3.46 1.77
N PHE A 29 1.25 3.59 0.84
CA PHE A 29 1.02 4.81 0.07
C PHE A 29 -0.42 5.29 0.27
N ILE A 30 -0.58 6.59 0.52
CA ILE A 30 -1.89 7.25 0.61
C ILE A 30 -1.81 8.53 -0.22
N GLY A 31 -2.65 8.66 -1.24
CA GLY A 31 -2.63 9.86 -2.08
C GLY A 31 -3.62 9.86 -3.23
N ARG A 32 -3.73 11.01 -3.90
CA ARG A 32 -4.44 11.11 -5.18
C ARG A 32 -3.66 10.32 -6.24
N LEU A 33 -4.37 9.57 -7.08
CA LEU A 33 -3.78 8.83 -8.20
C LEU A 33 -3.62 9.75 -9.40
N GLU A 34 -2.49 10.46 -9.41
CA GLU A 34 -2.08 11.42 -10.43
C GLU A 34 -0.55 11.53 -10.46
N GLU A 35 -0.01 12.05 -11.55
CA GLU A 35 1.43 12.18 -11.75
C GLU A 35 2.07 13.12 -10.73
N GLN A 36 1.39 14.18 -10.29
CA GLN A 36 1.93 15.06 -9.24
C GLN A 36 2.31 14.28 -7.97
N LYS A 37 1.55 13.23 -7.62
CA LYS A 37 1.79 12.37 -6.46
C LYS A 37 2.70 11.17 -6.75
N GLY A 38 3.16 11.03 -7.99
CA GLY A 38 4.08 9.98 -8.41
C GLY A 38 3.45 8.59 -8.40
N SER A 39 2.13 8.47 -8.54
CA SER A 39 1.46 7.17 -8.55
C SER A 39 1.83 6.33 -9.78
N ASP A 40 2.25 6.98 -10.87
CA ASP A 40 2.84 6.38 -12.07
C ASP A 40 4.22 5.80 -11.78
N ILE A 41 5.08 6.57 -11.11
CA ILE A 41 6.41 6.12 -10.68
C ILE A 41 6.29 4.93 -9.74
N LEU A 42 5.34 4.98 -8.79
CA LEU A 42 5.05 3.89 -7.87
C LEU A 42 4.64 2.62 -8.63
N ALA A 43 3.73 2.72 -9.59
CA ALA A 43 3.25 1.58 -10.36
C ALA A 43 4.37 0.90 -11.15
N GLU A 44 5.32 1.67 -11.70
CA GLU A 44 6.49 1.15 -12.40
C GLU A 44 7.53 0.52 -11.46
N ALA A 45 7.65 1.00 -10.23
CA ALA A 45 8.60 0.48 -9.25
C ALA A 45 8.13 -0.81 -8.56
N ILE A 46 6.82 -1.02 -8.40
CA ILE A 46 6.25 -2.19 -7.70
C ILE A 46 6.83 -3.52 -8.22
N PRO A 47 6.85 -3.81 -9.53
CA PRO A 47 7.38 -5.08 -10.04
C PRO A 47 8.84 -5.39 -9.65
N GLU A 48 9.64 -4.37 -9.36
CA GLU A 48 11.05 -4.53 -8.97
C GLU A 48 11.16 -4.93 -7.50
N PHE A 49 10.62 -4.13 -6.57
CA PHE A 49 10.80 -4.39 -5.15
C PHE A 49 9.87 -5.47 -4.60
N ILE A 50 8.74 -5.76 -5.25
CA ILE A 50 7.80 -6.79 -4.78
C ILE A 50 8.36 -8.21 -4.94
N GLN A 51 9.49 -8.39 -5.63
CA GLN A 51 10.23 -9.66 -5.69
C GLN A 51 10.93 -9.98 -4.36
N GLU A 52 11.19 -8.97 -3.54
CA GLU A 52 11.67 -9.15 -2.17
C GLU A 52 10.52 -9.60 -1.26
N ASN A 53 10.85 -10.13 -0.07
CA ASN A 53 9.83 -10.49 0.92
C ASN A 53 9.24 -9.24 1.58
N VAL A 54 8.41 -8.49 0.85
CA VAL A 54 7.80 -7.21 1.24
C VAL A 54 6.32 -7.18 0.87
N GLN A 55 5.56 -6.37 1.60
CA GLN A 55 4.17 -6.07 1.31
C GLN A 55 3.98 -4.58 0.97
N ILE A 56 2.99 -4.29 0.13
CA ILE A 56 2.58 -2.92 -0.18
C ILE A 56 1.06 -2.75 -0.14
N ILE A 57 0.62 -1.64 0.45
CA ILE A 57 -0.76 -1.18 0.43
C ILE A 57 -0.79 0.21 -0.19
N VAL A 58 -1.61 0.37 -1.23
CA VAL A 58 -1.77 1.64 -1.94
C VAL A 58 -3.24 2.05 -1.86
N LEU A 59 -3.51 3.17 -1.19
CA LEU A 59 -4.84 3.73 -0.99
C LEU A 59 -4.95 5.07 -1.74
N GLY A 60 -5.92 5.18 -2.65
CA GLY A 60 -6.09 6.42 -3.40
C GLY A 60 -7.23 6.37 -4.40
N THR A 61 -7.64 7.54 -4.89
CA THR A 61 -8.56 7.70 -6.02
C THR A 61 -8.02 8.76 -6.96
N GLY A 62 -8.43 8.74 -8.23
CA GLY A 62 -7.94 9.71 -9.22
C GLY A 62 -8.23 9.29 -10.65
N LYS A 63 -7.19 9.28 -11.49
CA LYS A 63 -7.36 8.93 -12.91
C LYS A 63 -7.76 7.46 -13.05
N LYS A 64 -8.75 7.19 -13.91
CA LYS A 64 -9.34 5.84 -14.07
C LYS A 64 -8.36 4.78 -14.55
N ASN A 65 -7.36 5.16 -15.35
CA ASN A 65 -6.29 4.24 -15.76
C ASN A 65 -5.44 3.80 -14.56
N MET A 66 -5.13 4.72 -13.63
CA MET A 66 -4.33 4.45 -12.44
C MET A 66 -5.12 3.66 -11.39
N GLU A 67 -6.42 3.96 -11.22
CA GLU A 67 -7.32 3.14 -10.39
C GLU A 67 -7.37 1.69 -10.89
N LYS A 68 -7.47 1.48 -12.21
CA LYS A 68 -7.43 0.12 -12.79
C LYS A 68 -6.10 -0.58 -12.56
N GLN A 69 -4.97 0.12 -12.74
CA GLN A 69 -3.65 -0.45 -12.43
C GLN A 69 -3.54 -0.86 -10.97
N LEU A 70 -4.10 -0.05 -10.07
CA LEU A 70 -4.16 -0.32 -8.65
C LEU A 70 -4.95 -1.60 -8.33
N GLU A 71 -6.14 -1.74 -8.92
CA GLU A 71 -6.98 -2.94 -8.79
C GLU A 71 -6.30 -4.20 -9.34
N MET A 72 -5.42 -4.07 -10.35
CA MET A 72 -4.66 -5.20 -10.86
C MET A 72 -3.58 -5.71 -9.89
N LEU A 73 -3.13 -4.91 -8.92
CA LEU A 73 -2.04 -5.30 -8.02
C LEU A 73 -2.36 -6.56 -7.21
N GLU A 74 -3.59 -6.70 -6.72
CA GLU A 74 -3.97 -7.88 -5.93
C GLU A 74 -4.02 -9.16 -6.77
N ILE A 75 -4.26 -9.03 -8.08
CA ILE A 75 -4.29 -10.12 -9.05
C ILE A 75 -2.85 -10.52 -9.42
N LEU A 76 -1.99 -9.54 -9.68
CA LEU A 76 -0.60 -9.77 -10.11
C LEU A 76 0.28 -10.28 -8.97
N TYR A 77 0.06 -9.78 -7.75
CA TYR A 77 0.88 -10.09 -6.57
C TYR A 77 0.01 -10.54 -5.39
N PRO A 78 -0.65 -11.70 -5.52
CA PRO A 78 -1.55 -12.19 -4.49
C PRO A 78 -0.76 -12.48 -3.21
N GLY A 79 -1.04 -11.68 -2.17
CA GLY A 79 -0.38 -11.83 -0.87
C GLY A 79 0.79 -10.88 -0.62
N ASN A 80 1.18 -10.09 -1.61
CA ASN A 80 2.21 -9.05 -1.44
C ASN A 80 1.64 -7.65 -1.68
N ALA A 81 0.67 -7.48 -2.57
CA ALA A 81 0.14 -6.15 -2.89
C ALA A 81 -1.38 -6.04 -2.68
N ARG A 82 -1.81 -4.89 -2.17
CA ARG A 82 -3.22 -4.48 -2.11
C ARG A 82 -3.42 -3.08 -2.63
N GLY A 83 -4.29 -2.96 -3.61
CA GLY A 83 -4.72 -1.70 -4.18
C GLY A 83 -6.15 -1.37 -3.75
N VAL A 84 -6.37 -0.20 -3.14
CA VAL A 84 -7.69 0.24 -2.67
C VAL A 84 -8.06 1.55 -3.36
N ALA A 85 -8.81 1.44 -4.47
CA ALA A 85 -9.28 2.57 -5.28
C ALA A 85 -10.51 3.28 -4.67
N LYS A 86 -10.49 3.61 -3.39
CA LYS A 86 -11.65 4.18 -2.65
C LYS A 86 -11.21 5.21 -1.62
N PHE A 87 -12.11 6.13 -1.28
CA PHE A 87 -11.94 6.98 -0.10
C PHE A 87 -12.26 6.17 1.17
N ASN A 88 -11.26 5.92 2.02
CA ASN A 88 -11.41 5.14 3.23
C ASN A 88 -10.55 5.71 4.36
N VAL A 89 -11.13 6.61 5.15
CA VAL A 89 -10.44 7.29 6.28
C VAL A 89 -9.98 6.29 7.36
N PRO A 90 -10.81 5.33 7.80
CA PRO A 90 -10.35 4.32 8.76
C PRO A 90 -9.12 3.56 8.27
N LEU A 91 -9.10 3.14 7.01
CA LEU A 91 -7.95 2.45 6.43
C LEU A 91 -6.72 3.36 6.32
N ALA A 92 -6.90 4.64 5.97
CA ALA A 92 -5.80 5.59 5.93
C ALA A 92 -5.10 5.72 7.29
N HIS A 93 -5.86 5.84 8.38
CA HIS A 93 -5.30 5.85 9.74
C HIS A 93 -4.61 4.53 10.07
N LEU A 94 -5.18 3.39 9.67
CA LEU A 94 -4.61 2.08 9.91
C LEU A 94 -3.28 1.89 9.16
N ILE A 95 -3.18 2.38 7.91
CA ILE A 95 -1.94 2.39 7.12
C ILE A 95 -0.88 3.23 7.83
N ILE A 96 -1.20 4.46 8.26
CA ILE A 96 -0.25 5.33 8.96
C ILE A 96 0.26 4.68 10.26
N ALA A 97 -0.62 3.96 10.97
CA ALA A 97 -0.29 3.35 12.26
C ALA A 97 0.46 2.01 12.13
N GLY A 98 0.17 1.23 11.08
CA GLY A 98 0.65 -0.14 10.91
C GLY A 98 1.77 -0.32 9.87
N ALA A 99 1.97 0.62 8.95
CA ALA A 99 3.03 0.52 7.96
C ALA A 99 4.43 0.72 8.57
N ASP A 100 5.42 0.01 8.03
CA ASP A 100 6.81 0.22 8.38
C ASP A 100 7.38 1.46 7.72
N PHE A 101 7.03 1.64 6.45
CA PHE A 101 7.49 2.73 5.61
C PHE A 101 6.30 3.41 4.94
N MET A 102 6.33 4.74 4.89
CA MET A 102 5.42 5.53 4.07
C MET A 102 6.15 5.97 2.80
N MET A 103 5.58 5.67 1.65
CA MET A 103 6.16 6.05 0.36
C MET A 103 5.50 7.33 -0.17
N ILE A 104 6.31 8.34 -0.46
CA ILE A 104 5.87 9.64 -0.97
C ILE A 104 6.71 10.00 -2.21
N PRO A 105 6.40 9.44 -3.39
CA PRO A 105 7.16 9.67 -4.63
C PRO A 105 6.69 10.97 -5.34
N SER A 106 6.24 11.96 -4.58
CA SER A 106 5.67 13.19 -5.16
C SER A 106 6.72 13.98 -5.94
N ARG A 107 6.31 14.56 -7.07
CA ARG A 107 7.18 15.40 -7.89
C ARG A 107 7.45 16.78 -7.22
N PHE A 108 6.46 17.29 -6.49
CA PHE A 108 6.49 18.56 -5.75
C PHE A 108 5.34 18.63 -4.74
#